data_AF-A0A4Q6ADI1-F1
#
_entry.id   AF-A0A4Q6ADI1-F1
#
_cell.length_a   1.000
_cell.length_b   1.000
_cell.length_c   1.000
_cell.angle_alpha   90.00
_cell.angle_beta   90.00
_cell.angle_gamma   90.00
#
_symmetry.space_group_name_H-M   'P 1'
#
loop_
_entity.id
_entity.type
_entity.pdbx_description
1 polymer ?
#
loop_
_entity_poly.entity_id
_entity_poly.type
_entity_poly.pdbx_seq_one_letter_code
_entity_poly.pdbx_strand_id
1 'polypeptide(L)'
;RAYSYRGIRLKKYPVIGFLTVFIFQGALVFYLTYTTVTVPAEQPPFLPLLLSSLLIGALYPLTQVYQHEEDRRDGVSTISYLLGKRGTFLFSMALFLLATAGMYLLFRRQERLNHFMLYLFFLLPVVLFFLYWMVRVWKDEAAADFRNSLRMNLLSTLCTIAFFITLIIRNK
;
A
#
# COMPACT_ATOMS: atom_id res chain seq x y z
N ARG A 1 7.11 -15.63 -9.28
CA ARG A 1 6.02 -16.56 -9.71
C ARG A 1 5.55 -17.51 -8.59
N ALA A 2 6.39 -17.92 -7.64
CA ALA A 2 5.99 -18.78 -6.50
C ALA A 2 4.78 -18.29 -5.67
N TYR A 3 4.56 -16.97 -5.64
CA TYR A 3 3.48 -16.35 -4.87
C TYR A 3 2.07 -16.76 -5.32
N SER A 4 1.83 -16.80 -6.63
CA SER A 4 0.53 -17.14 -7.24
C SER A 4 0.52 -18.47 -8.01
N TYR A 5 1.69 -19.06 -8.25
CA TYR A 5 1.82 -20.34 -8.95
C TYR A 5 1.13 -21.46 -8.17
N ARG A 6 0.25 -22.23 -8.83
CA ARG A 6 -0.62 -23.25 -8.22
C ARG A 6 0.14 -24.31 -7.40
N GLY A 7 1.38 -24.63 -7.76
CA GLY A 7 2.18 -25.64 -7.04
C GLY A 7 2.71 -25.19 -5.68
N ILE A 8 2.91 -23.89 -5.44
CA ILE A 8 3.47 -23.36 -4.17
C ILE A 8 2.46 -22.45 -3.47
N ARG A 9 1.94 -21.46 -4.21
CA ARG A 9 0.86 -20.55 -3.83
C ARG A 9 1.00 -19.95 -2.43
N LEU A 10 2.09 -19.22 -2.18
CA LEU A 10 2.38 -18.59 -0.87
C LEU A 10 1.22 -17.75 -0.32
N LYS A 11 0.40 -17.15 -1.20
CA LYS A 11 -0.81 -16.42 -0.81
C LYS A 11 -1.82 -17.23 0.02
N LYS A 12 -1.69 -18.56 0.05
CA LYS A 12 -2.48 -19.49 0.87
C LYS A 12 -2.27 -19.29 2.37
N TYR A 13 -1.12 -18.76 2.77
CA TYR A 13 -0.79 -18.47 4.17
C TYR A 13 -1.06 -16.98 4.43
N PRO A 14 -2.12 -16.61 5.18
CA PRO A 14 -2.54 -15.22 5.31
C PRO A 14 -1.41 -14.29 5.74
N VAL A 15 -0.75 -14.61 6.85
CA VAL A 15 0.27 -13.77 7.47
C VAL A 15 1.60 -13.86 6.71
N ILE A 16 2.08 -15.07 6.41
CA ILE A 16 3.37 -15.26 5.73
C ILE A 16 3.31 -14.72 4.30
N GLY A 17 2.20 -14.94 3.58
CA GLY A 17 1.96 -14.38 2.26
C GLY A 17 1.95 -12.85 2.30
N PHE A 18 1.25 -12.25 3.25
CA PHE A 18 1.28 -10.80 3.48
C PHE A 18 2.70 -10.29 3.77
N LEU A 19 3.42 -10.90 4.72
CA LEU A 19 4.77 -10.49 5.08
C LEU A 19 5.75 -10.60 3.91
N THR A 20 5.56 -11.61 3.05
CA THR A 20 6.34 -11.75 1.81
C THR A 20 6.13 -10.53 0.91
N VAL A 21 4.89 -10.09 0.70
CA VAL A 21 4.63 -8.89 -0.11
C VAL A 21 5.13 -7.62 0.59
N PHE A 22 4.85 -7.48 1.88
CA PHE A 22 5.25 -6.35 2.71
C PHE A 22 6.77 -6.11 2.67
N ILE A 23 7.56 -7.16 2.85
CA ILE A 23 9.03 -7.06 2.89
C ILE A 23 9.62 -6.95 1.48
N PHE A 24 9.25 -7.86 0.58
CA PHE A 24 9.95 -8.00 -0.70
C PHE A 24 9.48 -6.98 -1.75
N GLN A 25 8.22 -6.57 -1.75
CA GLN A 25 7.72 -5.53 -2.67
C GLN A 25 7.83 -4.12 -2.09
N GLY A 26 7.95 -4.00 -0.75
CA GLY A 26 8.19 -2.73 -0.07
C GLY A 26 9.68 -2.46 0.15
N ALA A 27 10.16 -2.80 1.35
CA ALA A 27 11.51 -2.50 1.82
C ALA A 27 12.62 -2.99 0.86
N LEU A 28 12.55 -4.22 0.36
CA LEU A 28 13.62 -4.73 -0.52
C LEU A 28 13.71 -3.97 -1.84
N VAL A 29 12.58 -3.61 -2.46
CA VAL A 29 12.60 -2.80 -3.70
C VAL A 29 13.22 -1.45 -3.43
N PHE A 30 12.82 -0.77 -2.34
CA PHE A 30 13.42 0.50 -1.96
C PHE A 30 14.94 0.37 -1.72
N TYR A 31 15.36 -0.66 -0.98
CA TYR A 31 16.76 -0.96 -0.70
C TYR A 31 17.58 -1.07 -1.99
N LEU A 32 17.12 -1.89 -2.94
CA LEU A 32 17.80 -2.11 -4.21
C LEU A 32 17.86 -0.84 -5.06
N THR A 33 16.77 -0.07 -5.12
CA THR A 33 16.73 1.20 -5.85
C THR A 33 17.69 2.22 -5.24
N TYR A 34 17.68 2.38 -3.91
CA TYR A 34 18.54 3.34 -3.21
C TYR A 34 20.02 3.05 -3.46
N THR A 35 20.45 1.81 -3.17
CA THR A 35 21.86 1.38 -3.30
C THR A 35 22.39 1.45 -4.73
N THR A 36 21.52 1.39 -5.73
CA THR A 36 21.91 1.53 -7.14
C THR A 36 22.06 2.99 -7.57
N VAL A 37 21.28 3.91 -6.98
CA VAL A 37 21.26 5.33 -7.36
C VAL A 37 22.31 6.15 -6.59
N THR A 38 22.64 5.76 -5.35
CA THR A 38 23.63 6.47 -4.52
C THR A 38 25.01 5.83 -4.62
N VAL A 39 26.02 6.57 -5.12
CA VAL A 39 27.43 6.16 -5.13
C VAL A 39 28.26 7.22 -4.38
N PRO A 40 29.07 6.88 -3.35
CA PRO A 40 29.29 5.57 -2.74
C PRO A 40 28.21 5.15 -1.73
N ALA A 41 28.28 3.89 -1.29
CA ALA A 41 27.27 3.13 -0.54
C ALA A 41 26.89 3.70 0.84
N GLU A 42 25.98 4.67 0.86
CA GLU A 42 25.25 5.00 2.08
C GLU A 42 24.25 3.89 2.39
N GLN A 43 24.16 3.51 3.67
CA GLN A 43 23.11 2.60 4.11
C GLN A 43 21.75 3.28 3.91
N PRO A 44 20.80 2.62 3.21
CA PRO A 44 19.49 3.21 3.01
C PRO A 44 18.82 3.52 4.35
N PRO A 45 18.26 4.72 4.51
CA PRO A 45 17.64 5.11 5.77
C PRO A 45 16.46 4.19 6.09
N PHE A 46 16.40 3.73 7.34
CA PHE A 46 15.37 2.79 7.80
C PHE A 46 13.94 3.31 7.63
N LEU A 47 13.71 4.61 7.85
CA LEU A 47 12.37 5.18 7.81
C LEU A 47 11.74 5.07 6.40
N PRO A 48 12.39 5.50 5.30
CA PRO A 48 11.91 5.24 3.94
C PRO A 48 11.69 3.76 3.60
N LEU A 49 12.58 2.85 4.05
CA LEU A 49 12.39 1.40 3.88
C LEU A 49 11.06 0.93 4.48
N LEU A 50 10.81 1.30 5.74
CA LEU A 50 9.58 0.97 6.46
C LEU A 50 8.36 1.61 5.79
N LEU A 51 8.46 2.87 5.36
CA LEU A 51 7.37 3.57 4.68
C LEU A 51 6.96 2.89 3.37
N SER A 52 7.92 2.45 2.56
CA SER A 52 7.64 1.66 1.35
C SER A 52 6.88 0.38 1.67
N SER A 53 7.27 -0.35 2.71
CA SER A 53 6.53 -1.53 3.17
C SER A 53 5.13 -1.22 3.70
N LEU A 54 4.96 -0.17 4.49
CA LEU A 54 3.66 0.23 5.03
C LEU A 54 2.68 0.59 3.91
N LEU A 55 3.13 1.36 2.90
CA LEU A 55 2.28 1.74 1.77
C LEU A 55 1.86 0.53 0.92
N ILE A 56 2.79 -0.37 0.60
CA ILE A 56 2.49 -1.62 -0.10
C ILE A 56 1.56 -2.51 0.74
N GLY A 57 1.86 -2.65 2.03
CA GLY A 57 1.07 -3.43 2.99
C GLY A 57 -0.34 -2.88 3.19
N ALA A 58 -0.55 -1.57 3.12
CA ALA A 58 -1.86 -0.97 3.21
C ALA A 58 -2.72 -1.27 1.97
N LEU A 59 -2.12 -1.19 0.78
CA LEU A 59 -2.82 -1.40 -0.49
C LEU A 59 -3.09 -2.89 -0.77
N TYR A 60 -2.14 -3.75 -0.44
CA TYR A 60 -2.16 -5.16 -0.83
C TYR A 60 -3.43 -5.92 -0.38
N PRO A 61 -3.88 -5.85 0.89
CA PRO A 61 -5.12 -6.49 1.32
C PRO A 61 -6.37 -5.99 0.57
N LEU A 62 -6.41 -4.71 0.18
CA LEU A 62 -7.53 -4.13 -0.60
C LEU A 62 -7.62 -4.70 -2.01
N THR A 63 -6.50 -5.20 -2.56
CA THR A 63 -6.51 -5.92 -3.85
C THR A 63 -7.13 -7.30 -3.75
N GLN A 64 -7.27 -7.84 -2.55
CA GLN A 64 -7.81 -9.18 -2.30
C GLN A 64 -9.26 -9.16 -1.82
N VAL A 65 -9.78 -7.99 -1.41
CA VAL A 65 -11.06 -7.86 -0.69
C VAL A 65 -12.28 -8.35 -1.46
N TYR A 66 -12.21 -8.35 -2.80
CA TYR A 66 -13.29 -8.84 -3.67
C TYR A 66 -13.18 -10.34 -4.00
N GLN A 67 -12.04 -10.97 -3.68
CA GLN A 67 -11.70 -12.33 -4.11
C GLN A 67 -12.05 -13.40 -3.08
N HIS A 68 -12.68 -13.03 -1.95
CA HIS A 68 -12.86 -13.94 -0.80
C HIS A 68 -13.50 -15.27 -1.18
N GLU A 69 -14.57 -15.25 -1.99
CA GLU A 69 -15.28 -16.46 -2.41
C GLU A 69 -14.47 -17.31 -3.40
N GLU A 70 -13.79 -16.67 -4.36
CA GLU A 70 -12.96 -17.34 -5.35
C GLU A 70 -11.74 -17.99 -4.67
N ASP A 71 -11.02 -17.25 -3.83
CA ASP A 71 -9.88 -17.75 -3.07
C ASP A 71 -10.29 -18.91 -2.15
N ARG A 72 -11.48 -18.83 -1.53
CA ARG A 72 -12.01 -19.93 -0.69
C ARG A 72 -12.27 -21.20 -1.49
N ARG A 73 -12.89 -21.10 -2.68
CA ARG A 73 -13.09 -22.25 -3.59
C ARG A 73 -11.78 -22.90 -4.01
N ASP A 74 -10.74 -22.07 -4.11
CA ASP A 74 -9.38 -22.47 -4.46
C ASP A 74 -8.55 -22.98 -3.26
N GLY A 75 -9.13 -23.07 -2.07
CA GLY A 75 -8.45 -23.51 -0.83
C GLY A 75 -7.39 -22.51 -0.33
N VAL A 76 -7.54 -21.23 -0.66
CA VAL A 76 -6.62 -20.13 -0.35
C VAL A 76 -7.23 -19.27 0.75
N SER A 77 -6.48 -19.04 1.82
CA SER A 77 -6.81 -18.06 2.84
C SER A 77 -5.82 -16.91 2.76
N THR A 78 -6.29 -15.75 2.33
CA THR A 78 -5.48 -14.52 2.25
C THR A 78 -5.56 -13.72 3.56
N ILE A 79 -4.70 -12.71 3.71
CA ILE A 79 -4.81 -11.80 4.87
C ILE A 79 -6.15 -11.06 4.89
N SER A 80 -6.65 -10.65 3.72
CA SER A 80 -7.96 -10.01 3.63
C SER A 80 -9.10 -10.96 4.00
N TYR A 81 -9.00 -12.24 3.64
CA TYR A 81 -9.95 -13.25 4.07
C TYR A 81 -9.93 -13.43 5.59
N LEU A 82 -8.74 -13.57 6.19
CA LEU A 82 -8.56 -13.73 7.65
C LEU A 82 -9.16 -12.56 8.44
N LEU A 83 -8.99 -11.33 7.94
CA LEU A 83 -9.51 -10.11 8.57
C LEU A 83 -11.00 -9.88 8.28
N GLY A 84 -11.57 -10.58 7.28
CA GLY A 84 -12.85 -10.24 6.67
C GLY A 84 -12.79 -8.91 5.91
N LYS A 85 -13.84 -8.61 5.13
CA LYS A 85 -13.89 -7.40 4.29
C LYS A 85 -13.74 -6.13 5.13
N ARG A 86 -14.50 -6.03 6.21
CA ARG A 86 -14.50 -4.88 7.13
C ARG A 86 -13.15 -4.70 7.84
N GLY A 87 -12.59 -5.79 8.37
CA GLY A 87 -11.28 -5.77 9.04
C GLY A 87 -10.14 -5.43 8.07
N THR A 88 -10.26 -5.82 6.79
CA THR A 88 -9.30 -5.43 5.73
C THR A 88 -9.18 -3.92 5.63
N PHE A 89 -10.31 -3.19 5.59
CA PHE A 89 -10.27 -1.73 5.53
C PHE A 89 -9.67 -1.11 6.80
N LEU A 90 -10.02 -1.61 7.99
CA LEU A 90 -9.46 -1.10 9.25
C LEU A 90 -7.94 -1.32 9.31
N PHE A 91 -7.49 -2.50 8.91
CA PHE A 91 -6.07 -2.84 8.85
C PHE A 91 -5.31 -1.95 7.86
N SER A 92 -5.83 -1.80 6.64
CA SER A 92 -5.26 -0.91 5.63
C SER A 92 -5.23 0.55 6.09
N MET A 93 -6.30 1.02 6.75
CA MET A 93 -6.37 2.37 7.32
C MET A 93 -5.29 2.59 8.38
N ALA A 94 -5.08 1.64 9.29
CA ALA A 94 -4.03 1.71 10.30
C ALA A 94 -2.64 1.81 9.66
N LEU A 95 -2.35 1.00 8.64
CA LEU A 95 -1.08 1.05 7.92
C LEU A 95 -0.89 2.37 7.14
N PHE A 96 -1.95 2.90 6.51
CA PHE A 96 -1.89 4.21 5.84
C PHE A 96 -1.66 5.36 6.84
N LEU A 97 -2.29 5.32 8.02
CA LEU A 97 -2.07 6.32 9.06
C LEU A 97 -0.64 6.27 9.60
N LEU A 98 -0.10 5.06 9.85
CA LEU A 98 1.30 4.88 10.25
C LEU A 98 2.26 5.38 9.16
N ALA A 99 1.98 5.08 7.89
CA ALA A 99 2.77 5.59 6.78
C ALA A 99 2.72 7.12 6.69
N THR A 100 1.53 7.72 6.84
CA THR A 100 1.34 9.18 6.81
C THR A 100 2.07 9.86 7.96
N ALA A 101 2.01 9.31 9.17
CA ALA A 101 2.76 9.80 10.33
C ALA A 101 4.27 9.70 10.10
N GLY A 102 4.75 8.58 9.55
CA GLY A 102 6.16 8.43 9.20
C GLY A 102 6.62 9.36 8.07
N MET A 103 5.75 9.64 7.08
CA MET A 103 6.01 10.64 6.03
C MET A 103 6.14 12.05 6.62
N TYR A 104 5.29 12.41 7.60
CA TYR A 104 5.45 13.66 8.35
C TYR A 104 6.81 13.73 9.06
N LEU A 105 7.20 12.66 9.78
CA LEU A 105 8.49 12.60 10.46
C LEU A 105 9.66 12.71 9.47
N LEU A 106 9.57 12.05 8.32
CA LEU A 106 10.58 12.08 7.27
C LEU A 106 10.79 13.52 6.75
N PHE A 107 9.71 14.18 6.33
CA PHE A 107 9.80 15.53 5.78
C PHE A 107 10.11 16.59 6.83
N ARG A 108 9.68 16.40 8.08
CA ARG A 108 10.07 17.28 9.18
C ARG A 108 11.58 17.24 9.45
N ARG A 109 12.18 16.04 9.45
CA ARG A 109 13.65 15.87 9.63
C ARG A 109 14.47 16.47 8.49
N GLN A 110 13.87 16.61 7.31
CA GLN A 110 14.51 17.23 6.14
C GLN A 110 14.19 18.72 6.01
N GLU A 111 13.49 19.32 6.99
CA GLU A 111 13.01 20.72 6.94
C GLU A 111 12.14 21.03 5.71
N ARG A 112 11.45 20.01 5.19
CA ARG A 112 10.66 20.05 3.94
C ARG A 112 9.17 19.83 4.20
N LEU A 113 8.60 20.50 5.19
CA LEU A 113 7.17 20.37 5.52
C LEU A 113 6.24 20.75 4.36
N ASN A 114 6.69 21.62 3.45
CA ASN A 114 5.97 21.93 2.21
C ASN A 114 5.74 20.67 1.34
N HIS A 115 6.70 19.75 1.27
CA HIS A 115 6.56 18.47 0.56
C HIS A 115 5.54 17.55 1.23
N PHE A 116 5.44 17.60 2.56
CA PHE A 116 4.38 16.87 3.29
C PHE A 116 2.99 17.46 3.02
N MET A 117 2.85 18.80 2.96
CA MET A 117 1.59 19.44 2.58
C MET A 117 1.17 19.05 1.15
N LEU A 118 2.12 19.01 0.21
CA LEU A 118 1.85 18.51 -1.14
C LEU A 118 1.42 17.05 -1.14
N TYR A 119 2.08 16.20 -0.36
CA TYR A 119 1.71 14.79 -0.22
C TYR A 119 0.26 14.64 0.24
N LEU A 120 -0.16 15.38 1.28
CA LEU A 120 -1.54 15.38 1.75
C LEU A 120 -2.51 15.88 0.68
N PHE A 121 -2.17 16.96 -0.01
CA PHE A 121 -3.00 17.53 -1.07
C PHE A 121 -3.23 16.54 -2.21
N PHE A 122 -2.16 15.92 -2.74
CA PHE A 122 -2.27 14.97 -3.85
C PHE A 122 -2.96 13.67 -3.46
N LEU A 123 -2.80 13.20 -2.22
CA LEU A 123 -3.45 11.97 -1.76
C LEU A 123 -4.86 12.19 -1.20
N LEU A 124 -5.32 13.43 -1.02
CA LEU A 124 -6.66 13.72 -0.53
C LEU A 124 -7.76 12.99 -1.33
N PRO A 125 -7.76 12.97 -2.68
CA PRO A 125 -8.76 12.22 -3.45
C PRO A 125 -8.74 10.72 -3.14
N VAL A 126 -7.54 10.15 -2.92
CA VAL A 126 -7.35 8.73 -2.59
C VAL A 126 -7.97 8.41 -1.24
N VAL A 127 -7.73 9.25 -0.23
CA VAL A 127 -8.31 9.10 1.12
C VAL A 127 -9.83 9.23 1.08
N LEU A 128 -10.35 10.23 0.37
CA LEU A 128 -11.80 10.43 0.23
C LEU A 128 -12.48 9.23 -0.44
N PHE A 129 -11.89 8.71 -1.54
CA PHE A 129 -12.41 7.52 -2.20
C PHE A 129 -12.33 6.28 -1.31
N PHE A 130 -11.21 6.10 -0.59
CA PHE A 130 -11.03 5.00 0.36
C PHE A 130 -12.10 5.01 1.45
N LEU A 131 -12.34 6.16 2.10
CA LEU A 131 -13.35 6.30 3.16
C LEU A 131 -14.77 6.10 2.61
N TYR A 132 -15.08 6.65 1.43
CA TYR A 132 -16.34 6.41 0.75
C TYR A 132 -16.56 4.92 0.46
N TRP A 133 -15.55 4.23 -0.06
CA TRP A 133 -15.62 2.81 -0.37
C TRP A 133 -15.77 1.96 0.90
N MET A 134 -15.03 2.30 1.95
CA MET A 134 -15.13 1.68 3.27
C MET A 134 -16.54 1.77 3.84
N VAL A 135 -17.15 2.96 3.85
CA VAL A 135 -18.53 3.16 4.30
C VAL A 135 -19.52 2.35 3.47
N ARG A 136 -19.32 2.27 2.15
CA ARG A 136 -20.14 1.43 1.29
C ARG A 136 -20.04 -0.05 1.63
N VAL A 137 -18.83 -0.57 1.85
CA VAL A 137 -18.61 -1.98 2.21
C VAL A 137 -19.23 -2.32 3.56
N TRP A 138 -19.22 -1.39 4.51
CA TRP A 138 -19.90 -1.60 5.78
C TRP A 138 -21.41 -1.68 5.67
N LYS A 139 -22.01 -0.87 4.77
CA LYS A 139 -23.45 -0.92 4.49
C LYS A 139 -23.83 -2.17 3.70
N ASP A 140 -23.02 -2.54 2.71
CA ASP A 140 -23.24 -3.69 1.84
C ASP A 140 -21.89 -4.29 1.42
N GLU A 141 -21.62 -5.52 1.87
CA GLU A 141 -20.38 -6.23 1.57
C GLU A 141 -20.21 -6.57 0.08
N ALA A 142 -21.29 -6.51 -0.72
CA ALA A 142 -21.19 -6.66 -2.17
C ALA A 142 -20.44 -5.48 -2.83
N ALA A 143 -20.34 -4.32 -2.15
CA ALA A 143 -19.56 -3.19 -2.61
C ALA A 143 -18.04 -3.44 -2.55
N ALA A 144 -17.58 -4.51 -1.90
CA ALA A 144 -16.20 -4.97 -1.95
C ALA A 144 -15.96 -5.69 -3.29
N ASP A 145 -16.06 -4.94 -4.38
CA ASP A 145 -16.04 -5.42 -5.75
C ASP A 145 -14.73 -5.06 -6.47
N PHE A 146 -14.47 -5.78 -7.57
CA PHE A 146 -13.30 -5.55 -8.42
C PHE A 146 -13.23 -4.11 -8.95
N ARG A 147 -14.38 -3.49 -9.25
CA ARG A 147 -14.43 -2.16 -9.88
C ARG A 147 -13.95 -1.08 -8.92
N ASN A 148 -14.35 -1.13 -7.66
CA ASN A 148 -13.89 -0.19 -6.63
C ASN A 148 -12.43 -0.47 -6.26
N SER A 149 -12.01 -1.75 -6.21
CA SER A 149 -10.59 -2.10 -6.01
C SER A 149 -9.71 -1.55 -7.14
N LEU A 150 -10.13 -1.70 -8.39
CA LEU A 150 -9.42 -1.15 -9.55
C LEU A 150 -9.39 0.39 -9.54
N ARG A 151 -10.52 1.04 -9.23
CA ARG A 151 -10.60 2.51 -9.09
C ARG A 151 -9.65 3.03 -8.01
N MET A 152 -9.58 2.36 -6.85
CA MET A 152 -8.65 2.71 -5.77
C MET A 152 -7.20 2.67 -6.26
N ASN A 153 -6.81 1.58 -6.94
CA ASN A 153 -5.47 1.42 -7.48
C ASN A 153 -5.14 2.49 -8.52
N LEU A 154 -6.05 2.75 -9.47
CA LEU A 154 -5.85 3.75 -10.52
C LEU A 154 -5.72 5.16 -9.93
N LEU A 155 -6.63 5.55 -9.04
CA LEU A 155 -6.61 6.85 -8.39
C LEU A 155 -5.33 7.05 -7.57
N SER A 156 -4.95 6.05 -6.77
CA SER A 156 -3.71 6.06 -6.00
C SER A 156 -2.47 6.22 -6.88
N THR A 157 -2.42 5.48 -7.98
CA THR A 157 -1.30 5.53 -8.94
C THR A 157 -1.20 6.92 -9.58
N LEU A 158 -2.30 7.46 -10.08
CA LEU A 158 -2.32 8.79 -10.72
C LEU A 158 -1.93 9.90 -9.74
N CYS A 159 -2.50 9.91 -8.54
CA CYS A 159 -2.19 10.88 -7.49
C CYS A 159 -0.72 10.80 -7.06
N THR A 160 -0.18 9.60 -6.88
CA THR A 160 1.21 9.38 -6.48
C THR A 160 2.19 9.80 -7.57
N ILE A 161 1.89 9.48 -8.84
CA ILE A 161 2.69 9.95 -9.99
C ILE A 161 2.68 11.48 -10.07
N ALA A 162 1.51 12.10 -9.98
CA ALA A 162 1.38 13.56 -10.03
C ALA A 162 2.16 14.24 -8.88
N PHE A 163 2.12 13.67 -7.69
CA PHE A 163 2.94 14.12 -6.56
C PHE A 163 4.45 14.04 -6.87
N PHE A 164 4.95 12.90 -7.33
CA PHE A 164 6.38 12.74 -7.62
C PHE A 164 6.84 13.62 -8.79
N ILE A 165 6.04 13.75 -9.86
CA ILE A 165 6.34 14.68 -10.96
C ILE A 165 6.46 16.11 -10.43
N THR A 166 5.52 16.52 -9.57
CA THR A 166 5.57 17.85 -8.94
C THR A 166 6.82 18.04 -8.10
N LEU A 167 7.23 17.02 -7.33
CA LEU A 167 8.48 17.07 -6.57
C LEU A 167 9.71 17.19 -7.46
N ILE A 168 9.77 16.43 -8.56
CA ILE A 168 10.89 16.49 -9.52
C ILE A 168 10.98 17.88 -10.15
N ILE A 169 9.86 18.47 -10.55
CA ILE A 169 9.84 19.82 -11.16
C ILE A 169 10.26 20.88 -10.15
N ARG A 170 9.83 20.79 -8.89
CA ARG A 170 10.13 21.79 -7.84
C ARG A 170 11.51 21.63 -7.18
N ASN A 171 12.12 20.44 -7.26
CA ASN A 171 13.46 20.16 -6.72
C ASN A 171 14.57 20.22 -7.81
N LYS A 172 14.23 20.60 -9.05
CA LYS A 172 15.22 21.12 -10.00
C LYS A 172 15.64 22.52 -9.56
#